data_AF-A0A642C9U2-F1
#
_entry.id   AF-A0A642C9U2-F1
#
_cell.length_a   1.000
_cell.length_b   1.000
_cell.length_c   1.000
_cell.angle_alpha   90.00
_cell.angle_beta   90.00
_cell.angle_gamma   90.00
#
_symmetry.space_group_name_H-M   'P 1'
#
loop_
_entity.id
_entity.type
_entity.pdbx_description
1 polymer ?
#
loop_
_entity_poly.entity_id
_entity_poly.type
_entity_poly.pdbx_seq_one_letter_code
_entity_poly.pdbx_strand_id
1 'polypeptide(L)'
;EAHPNHRHTTHLLSLYPYSQITLDKTPELAQAAAKTIEKRLAAKDWEDTEWSRANMICFYARLKDSEKAYSSVKQLLGKLSRENMFTVSPAGIAGAGEDIFAFDGNTAGAAGMAEMLLQSHDNCIELLSCLPEEWKNGSFKGLCARGGIEIDASWKNARIENTVFKATAATEFILRLPNAEAYRWKLNKKTFIPKKNADGSIQIKMNVDDCITIILI
;
A
#
# COMPACT_ATOMS: atom_id res chain seq x y z
N GLU A 1 -21.92 -17.54 2.04
CA GLU A 1 -22.37 -16.65 0.95
C GLU A 1 -22.89 -17.51 -0.19
N ALA A 2 -23.93 -17.08 -0.91
CA ALA A 2 -24.55 -17.85 -1.98
C ALA A 2 -23.66 -17.99 -3.23
N HIS A 3 -22.83 -16.98 -3.52
CA HIS A 3 -21.87 -16.98 -4.62
C HIS A 3 -20.44 -16.77 -4.09
N PRO A 4 -19.78 -17.81 -3.56
CA PRO A 4 -18.46 -17.68 -2.94
C PRO A 4 -17.37 -17.26 -3.94
N ASN A 5 -17.56 -17.53 -5.22
CA ASN A 5 -16.64 -17.23 -6.32
C ASN A 5 -16.84 -15.84 -6.95
N HIS A 6 -17.76 -15.02 -6.41
CA HIS A 6 -18.06 -13.69 -6.97
C HIS A 6 -16.88 -12.72 -6.86
N ARG A 7 -16.68 -11.92 -7.92
CA ARG A 7 -15.58 -10.93 -8.03
C ARG A 7 -15.66 -9.75 -7.09
N HIS A 8 -16.86 -9.36 -6.66
CA HIS A 8 -17.02 -8.26 -5.71
C HIS A 8 -16.80 -8.70 -4.27
N THR A 9 -16.05 -7.87 -3.55
CA THR A 9 -15.84 -7.98 -2.10
C THR A 9 -16.26 -6.69 -1.40
N THR A 10 -17.43 -6.14 -1.73
CA THR A 10 -17.91 -4.83 -1.26
C THR A 10 -17.92 -4.67 0.27
N HIS A 11 -18.13 -5.75 1.01
CA HIS A 11 -18.06 -5.78 2.47
C HIS A 11 -16.64 -5.54 3.03
N LEU A 12 -15.61 -5.58 2.18
CA LEU A 12 -14.22 -5.25 2.51
C LEU A 12 -13.82 -3.80 2.16
N LEU A 13 -14.76 -2.95 1.73
CA LEU A 13 -14.49 -1.51 1.56
C LEU A 13 -13.96 -0.86 2.85
N SER A 14 -14.39 -1.40 4.00
CA SER A 14 -13.93 -1.03 5.33
C SER A 14 -12.44 -1.28 5.58
N LEU A 15 -11.83 -2.25 4.88
CA LEU A 15 -10.39 -2.54 4.90
C LEU A 15 -9.62 -1.66 3.90
N TYR A 16 -10.14 -1.52 2.68
CA TYR A 16 -9.62 -0.63 1.64
C TYR A 16 -10.77 -0.26 0.67
N PRO A 17 -10.94 1.02 0.29
CA PRO A 17 -10.03 2.14 0.49
C PRO A 17 -10.16 2.85 1.84
N TYR A 18 -11.18 2.51 2.65
CA TYR A 18 -11.34 3.07 3.98
C TYR A 18 -10.29 2.49 4.94
N SER A 19 -10.31 2.94 6.20
CA SER A 19 -9.46 2.42 7.28
C SER A 19 -10.28 2.16 8.53
N GLN A 20 -11.48 1.61 8.35
CA GLN A 20 -12.34 1.19 9.47
C GLN A 20 -11.88 -0.15 10.04
N ILE A 21 -11.30 -1.01 9.19
CA ILE A 21 -10.59 -2.22 9.59
C ILE A 21 -9.10 -2.01 9.36
N THR A 22 -8.30 -2.11 10.43
CA THR A 22 -6.84 -2.09 10.37
C THR A 22 -6.23 -3.14 11.30
N LEU A 23 -4.99 -3.55 11.04
CA LEU A 23 -4.28 -4.54 11.86
C LEU A 23 -4.10 -4.07 13.30
N ASP A 24 -3.90 -2.78 13.52
CA ASP A 24 -3.62 -2.24 14.85
C ASP A 24 -4.89 -2.01 15.68
N LYS A 25 -5.96 -1.50 15.05
CA LYS A 25 -7.18 -1.11 15.76
C LYS A 25 -8.21 -2.24 15.87
N THR A 26 -8.27 -3.10 14.85
CA THR A 26 -9.28 -4.16 14.75
C THR A 26 -8.64 -5.47 14.24
N PRO A 27 -7.64 -6.02 14.95
CA PRO A 27 -6.88 -7.18 14.47
C PRO A 27 -7.78 -8.40 14.15
N GLU A 28 -8.81 -8.65 14.97
CA GLU A 28 -9.75 -9.75 14.74
C GLU A 28 -10.54 -9.58 13.42
N LEU A 29 -10.98 -8.36 13.12
CA LEU A 29 -11.67 -8.06 11.86
C LEU A 29 -10.72 -8.09 10.67
N ALA A 30 -9.46 -7.68 10.84
CA ALA A 30 -8.45 -7.79 9.79
C ALA A 30 -8.15 -9.26 9.45
N GLN A 31 -8.06 -10.13 10.47
CA GLN A 31 -7.93 -11.58 10.29
C GLN A 31 -9.17 -12.18 9.60
N ALA A 32 -10.38 -11.74 9.98
CA ALA A 32 -11.61 -12.17 9.32
C ALA A 32 -11.67 -11.73 7.84
N ALA A 33 -11.19 -10.52 7.52
CA ALA A 33 -11.06 -10.03 6.16
C ALA A 33 -10.06 -10.87 5.34
N ALA A 34 -8.88 -11.17 5.91
CA ALA A 34 -7.90 -12.06 5.28
C ALA A 34 -8.50 -13.44 4.96
N LYS A 35 -9.20 -14.04 5.93
CA LYS A 35 -9.87 -15.34 5.74
C LYS A 35 -10.98 -15.28 4.70
N THR A 36 -11.66 -14.14 4.58
CA THR A 36 -12.66 -13.92 3.54
C THR A 36 -12.02 -13.91 2.17
N ILE A 37 -10.92 -13.17 2.00
CA ILE A 37 -10.15 -13.12 0.75
C ILE A 37 -9.64 -14.51 0.37
N GLU A 38 -9.06 -15.25 1.32
CA GLU A 38 -8.58 -16.62 1.07
C GLU A 38 -9.69 -17.54 0.58
N LYS A 39 -10.87 -17.47 1.21
CA LYS A 39 -12.04 -18.26 0.79
C LYS A 39 -12.56 -17.86 -0.60
N ARG A 40 -12.50 -16.57 -0.96
CA ARG A 40 -12.87 -16.09 -2.31
C ARG A 40 -11.94 -16.67 -3.37
N LEU A 41 -10.63 -16.52 -3.16
CA LEU A 41 -9.62 -16.95 -4.12
C LEU A 41 -9.52 -18.47 -4.24
N ALA A 42 -9.85 -19.21 -3.17
CA ALA A 42 -9.91 -20.67 -3.18
C ALA A 42 -11.23 -21.22 -3.75
N ALA A 43 -12.24 -20.37 -3.99
CA ALA A 43 -13.49 -20.82 -4.58
C ALA A 43 -13.26 -21.28 -6.02
N LYS A 44 -13.88 -22.41 -6.39
CA LYS A 44 -13.87 -22.89 -7.77
C LYS A 44 -14.48 -21.81 -8.67
N ASP A 45 -13.87 -21.61 -9.84
CA ASP A 45 -14.35 -20.68 -10.86
C ASP A 45 -14.48 -19.25 -10.32
N TRP A 46 -13.54 -18.81 -9.45
CA TRP A 46 -13.49 -17.42 -8.99
C TRP A 46 -13.38 -16.47 -10.19
N GLU A 47 -14.27 -15.48 -10.19
CA GLU A 47 -14.43 -14.47 -11.22
C GLU A 47 -13.24 -13.49 -11.20
N ASP A 48 -12.04 -13.94 -11.60
CA ASP A 48 -10.83 -13.11 -11.62
C ASP A 48 -10.85 -12.11 -12.79
N THR A 49 -11.21 -10.88 -12.47
CA THR A 49 -11.13 -9.72 -13.35
C THR A 49 -9.97 -8.81 -12.96
N GLU A 50 -9.51 -7.96 -13.87
CA GLU A 50 -8.40 -7.03 -13.65
C GLU A 50 -8.63 -6.10 -12.45
N TRP A 51 -9.83 -5.54 -12.27
CA TRP A 51 -10.13 -4.69 -11.12
C TRP A 51 -10.24 -5.50 -9.82
N SER A 52 -10.79 -6.72 -9.86
CA SER A 52 -10.87 -7.57 -8.66
C SER A 52 -9.47 -8.02 -8.23
N ARG A 53 -8.59 -8.30 -9.20
CA ARG A 53 -7.18 -8.60 -8.95
C ARG A 53 -6.44 -7.40 -8.39
N ALA A 54 -6.64 -6.22 -8.95
CA ALA A 54 -6.03 -4.99 -8.46
C ALA A 54 -6.46 -4.69 -7.02
N ASN A 55 -7.73 -4.94 -6.67
CA ASN A 55 -8.19 -4.87 -5.28
C ASN A 55 -7.44 -5.84 -4.35
N MET A 56 -7.09 -7.05 -4.82
CA MET A 56 -6.27 -7.97 -4.01
C MET A 56 -4.90 -7.39 -3.68
N ILE A 57 -4.28 -6.63 -4.60
CA ILE A 57 -3.01 -5.93 -4.32
C ILE A 57 -3.21 -4.97 -3.14
N CYS A 58 -4.25 -4.13 -3.19
CA CYS A 58 -4.55 -3.18 -2.12
C CYS A 58 -4.90 -3.85 -0.79
N PHE A 59 -5.72 -4.92 -0.81
CA PHE A 59 -6.09 -5.64 0.41
C PHE A 59 -4.89 -6.33 1.06
N TYR A 60 -4.07 -7.03 0.28
CA TYR A 60 -2.87 -7.67 0.81
C TYR A 60 -1.83 -6.66 1.28
N ALA A 61 -1.72 -5.50 0.62
CA ALA A 61 -0.92 -4.39 1.10
C ALA A 61 -1.40 -3.92 2.50
N ARG A 62 -2.71 -3.74 2.69
CA ARG A 62 -3.29 -3.38 4.01
C ARG A 62 -3.16 -4.46 5.08
N LEU A 63 -3.14 -5.72 4.66
CA LEU A 63 -2.92 -6.87 5.54
C LEU A 63 -1.43 -7.20 5.74
N LYS A 64 -0.52 -6.42 5.14
CA LYS A 64 0.94 -6.59 5.25
C LYS A 64 1.44 -7.96 4.74
N ASP A 65 0.71 -8.58 3.83
CA ASP A 65 1.08 -9.86 3.19
C ASP A 65 1.77 -9.59 1.85
N SER A 66 3.09 -9.37 1.89
CA SER A 66 3.86 -8.91 0.72
C SER A 66 3.97 -9.95 -0.38
N GLU A 67 4.02 -11.24 -0.02
CA GLU A 67 4.05 -12.34 -0.98
C GLU A 67 2.77 -12.37 -1.80
N LYS A 68 1.59 -12.32 -1.15
CA LYS A 68 0.31 -12.36 -1.86
C LYS A 68 0.01 -11.05 -2.60
N ALA A 69 0.44 -9.91 -2.07
CA ALA A 69 0.36 -8.62 -2.77
C ALA A 69 1.17 -8.66 -4.07
N TYR A 70 2.43 -9.09 -4.02
CA TYR A 70 3.29 -9.20 -5.20
C TYR A 70 2.83 -10.28 -6.18
N SER A 71 2.34 -11.42 -5.68
CA SER A 71 1.69 -12.43 -6.52
C SER A 71 0.50 -11.86 -7.29
N SER A 72 -0.28 -10.97 -6.65
CA SER A 72 -1.41 -10.29 -7.30
C SER A 72 -0.94 -9.26 -8.34
N VAL A 73 0.16 -8.54 -8.09
CA VAL A 73 0.80 -7.65 -9.09
C VAL A 73 1.21 -8.45 -10.32
N LYS A 74 1.91 -9.59 -10.15
CA LYS A 74 2.32 -10.46 -11.26
C LYS A 74 1.14 -10.98 -12.06
N GLN A 75 0.02 -11.31 -11.40
CA GLN A 75 -1.19 -11.78 -12.08
C GLN A 75 -1.87 -10.67 -12.88
N LEU A 76 -1.94 -9.45 -12.33
CA LEU A 76 -2.47 -8.28 -13.03
C LEU A 76 -1.67 -7.95 -14.29
N LEU A 77 -0.34 -7.84 -14.15
CA LEU A 77 0.57 -7.49 -15.25
C LEU A 77 0.77 -8.62 -16.27
N GLY A 78 0.57 -9.86 -15.86
CA GLY A 78 0.68 -11.04 -16.71
C GLY A 78 -0.65 -11.38 -17.37
N LYS A 79 -1.47 -12.17 -16.67
CA LYS A 79 -2.67 -12.80 -17.25
C LYS A 79 -3.76 -11.79 -17.63
N LEU A 80 -3.85 -10.69 -16.88
CA LEU A 80 -4.92 -9.70 -16.98
C LEU A 80 -4.46 -8.42 -17.68
N SER A 81 -3.34 -8.45 -18.39
CA SER A 81 -2.88 -7.37 -19.26
C SER A 81 -2.57 -7.89 -20.66
N ARG A 82 -2.51 -6.99 -21.64
CA ARG A 82 -2.05 -7.28 -23.01
C ARG A 82 -0.68 -6.65 -23.26
N GLU A 83 -0.09 -6.91 -24.43
CA GLU A 83 1.25 -6.43 -24.82
C GLU A 83 1.38 -4.90 -24.78
N ASN A 84 0.25 -4.19 -24.89
CA ASN A 84 0.16 -2.74 -24.76
C ASN A 84 -0.02 -2.25 -23.31
N MET A 85 0.10 -3.13 -22.31
CA MET A 85 -0.08 -2.87 -20.88
C MET A 85 -1.50 -2.47 -20.44
N PHE A 86 -2.49 -2.54 -21.32
CA PHE A 86 -3.88 -2.33 -20.92
C PHE A 86 -4.41 -3.56 -20.20
N THR A 87 -5.08 -3.30 -19.07
CA THR A 87 -5.71 -4.34 -18.29
C THR A 87 -7.04 -4.78 -18.89
N VAL A 88 -7.37 -6.07 -18.76
CA VAL A 88 -8.57 -6.65 -19.36
C VAL A 88 -9.29 -7.62 -18.42
N SER A 89 -10.61 -7.55 -18.44
CA SER A 89 -11.52 -8.55 -17.87
C SER A 89 -11.62 -9.72 -18.84
N PRO A 90 -11.30 -10.96 -18.43
CA PRO A 90 -11.40 -12.11 -19.31
C PRO A 90 -12.84 -12.41 -19.76
N ALA A 91 -12.97 -12.92 -21.00
CA ALA A 91 -14.22 -13.48 -21.51
C ALA A 91 -14.77 -14.61 -20.61
N GLY A 92 -16.08 -14.83 -20.64
CA GLY A 92 -16.77 -15.88 -19.88
C GLY A 92 -17.10 -15.53 -18.43
N ILE A 93 -16.61 -14.38 -17.92
CA ILE A 93 -16.98 -13.86 -16.60
C ILE A 93 -18.17 -12.91 -16.77
N ALA A 94 -19.18 -13.04 -15.88
CA ALA A 94 -20.36 -12.16 -15.87
C ALA A 94 -21.13 -12.07 -17.20
N GLY A 95 -21.03 -13.09 -18.06
CA GLY A 95 -21.70 -13.12 -19.37
C GLY A 95 -20.96 -12.36 -20.48
N ALA A 96 -19.72 -11.90 -20.24
CA ALA A 96 -18.89 -11.30 -21.28
C ALA A 96 -18.57 -12.34 -22.37
N GLY A 97 -18.85 -12.02 -23.64
CA GLY A 97 -18.56 -12.89 -24.78
C GLY A 97 -17.10 -12.82 -25.26
N GLU A 98 -16.38 -11.78 -24.85
CA GLU A 98 -15.01 -11.47 -25.25
C GLU A 98 -14.28 -10.78 -24.09
N ASP A 99 -12.96 -10.61 -24.24
CA ASP A 99 -12.18 -9.85 -23.27
C ASP A 99 -12.58 -8.38 -23.33
N ILE A 100 -12.82 -7.78 -22.16
CA ILE A 100 -13.23 -6.38 -22.05
C ILE A 100 -12.04 -5.58 -21.54
N PHE A 101 -11.60 -4.58 -22.32
CA PHE A 101 -10.70 -3.56 -21.80
C PHE A 101 -11.41 -2.74 -20.71
N ALA A 102 -10.78 -2.64 -19.56
CA ALA A 102 -11.23 -1.82 -18.45
C ALA A 102 -10.03 -1.13 -17.80
N PHE A 103 -10.12 0.19 -17.66
CA PHE A 103 -9.04 1.05 -17.17
C PHE A 103 -8.84 0.96 -15.64
N ASP A 104 -9.83 0.38 -14.98
CA ASP A 104 -9.97 0.14 -13.55
C ASP A 104 -8.73 -0.58 -13.00
N GLY A 105 -8.33 -1.69 -13.62
CA GLY A 105 -7.16 -2.48 -13.22
C GLY A 105 -5.85 -1.71 -13.33
N ASN A 106 -5.66 -0.91 -14.39
CA ASN A 106 -4.46 -0.08 -14.56
C ASN A 106 -4.29 0.91 -13.39
N THR A 107 -5.35 1.64 -13.04
CA THR A 107 -5.29 2.66 -11.97
C THR A 107 -5.25 2.05 -10.58
N ALA A 108 -6.06 1.02 -10.31
CA ALA A 108 -6.05 0.32 -9.04
C ALA A 108 -4.74 -0.47 -8.83
N GLY A 109 -4.13 -0.99 -9.89
CA GLY A 109 -2.81 -1.63 -9.84
C GLY A 109 -1.72 -0.65 -9.41
N ALA A 110 -1.71 0.55 -9.98
CA ALA A 110 -0.81 1.62 -9.56
C ALA A 110 -1.05 2.03 -8.10
N ALA A 111 -2.32 2.18 -7.69
CA ALA A 111 -2.69 2.47 -6.31
C ALA A 111 -2.24 1.38 -5.33
N GLY A 112 -2.38 0.10 -5.71
CA GLY A 112 -1.94 -1.04 -4.91
C GLY A 112 -0.43 -1.08 -4.73
N MET A 113 0.35 -0.84 -5.78
CA MET A 113 1.81 -0.74 -5.67
C MET A 113 2.23 0.45 -4.79
N ALA A 114 1.54 1.59 -4.88
CA ALA A 114 1.77 2.72 -3.98
C ALA A 114 1.43 2.35 -2.52
N GLU A 115 0.32 1.65 -2.27
CA GLU A 115 -0.10 1.20 -0.93
C GLU A 115 0.86 0.15 -0.33
N MET A 116 1.57 -0.60 -1.18
CA MET A 116 2.67 -1.49 -0.74
C MET A 116 3.90 -0.70 -0.27
N LEU A 117 4.20 0.43 -0.90
CA LEU A 117 5.38 1.24 -0.61
C LEU A 117 5.15 2.32 0.46
N LEU A 118 3.93 2.84 0.57
CA LEU A 118 3.56 3.93 1.46
C LEU A 118 2.11 3.78 1.93
N GLN A 119 1.92 3.71 3.24
CA GLN A 119 0.59 3.83 3.85
C GLN A 119 0.54 5.09 4.71
N SER A 120 -0.59 5.78 4.66
CA SER A 120 -0.79 7.07 5.35
C SER A 120 -2.18 7.20 5.96
N HIS A 121 -2.77 6.10 6.44
CA HIS A 121 -4.08 6.09 7.09
C HIS A 121 -3.92 6.15 8.61
N ASP A 122 -5.01 6.41 9.34
CA ASP A 122 -4.99 6.48 10.81
C ASP A 122 -3.98 7.48 11.42
N ASN A 123 -3.74 8.60 10.72
CA ASN A 123 -2.73 9.61 11.10
C ASN A 123 -1.32 9.06 11.26
N CYS A 124 -1.04 7.92 10.62
CA CYS A 124 0.23 7.22 10.67
C CYS A 124 0.79 7.06 9.25
N ILE A 125 2.04 7.45 9.05
CA ILE A 125 2.81 7.22 7.83
C ILE A 125 3.76 6.05 8.07
N GLU A 126 3.73 5.08 7.17
CA GLU A 126 4.59 3.90 7.19
C GLU A 126 5.21 3.67 5.80
N LEU A 127 6.54 3.73 5.75
CA LEU A 127 7.32 3.50 4.55
C LEU A 127 7.62 2.01 4.38
N LEU A 128 7.66 1.55 3.12
CA LEU A 128 7.90 0.15 2.75
C LEU A 128 6.93 -0.81 3.46
N SER A 129 5.70 -0.34 3.64
CA SER A 129 4.64 -0.98 4.43
C SER A 129 4.43 -2.47 4.13
N CYS A 130 4.55 -2.87 2.87
CA CYS A 130 4.32 -4.23 2.42
C CYS A 130 5.31 -4.55 1.28
N LEU A 131 6.61 -4.37 1.54
CA LEU A 131 7.66 -4.57 0.55
C LEU A 131 7.89 -6.07 0.28
N PRO A 132 7.78 -6.53 -0.98
CA PRO A 132 8.12 -7.90 -1.35
C PRO A 132 9.64 -8.09 -1.43
N GLU A 133 10.10 -9.35 -1.29
CA GLU A 133 11.52 -9.70 -1.31
C GLU A 133 12.19 -9.28 -2.63
N GLU A 134 11.46 -9.38 -3.74
CA GLU A 134 11.91 -9.02 -5.07
C GLU A 134 12.25 -7.52 -5.19
N TRP A 135 11.68 -6.67 -4.33
CA TRP A 135 11.92 -5.23 -4.31
C TRP A 135 12.90 -4.83 -3.20
N LYS A 136 13.86 -5.70 -2.85
CA LYS A 136 14.87 -5.41 -1.81
C LYS A 136 15.67 -4.12 -2.03
N ASN A 137 15.79 -3.62 -3.26
CA ASN A 137 16.48 -2.37 -3.58
C ASN A 137 15.58 -1.53 -4.47
N GLY A 138 15.48 -0.23 -4.22
CA GLY A 138 14.65 0.64 -5.04
C GLY A 138 14.57 2.08 -4.54
N SER A 139 13.75 2.86 -5.23
CA SER A 139 13.41 4.21 -4.82
C SER A 139 12.07 4.64 -5.42
N PHE A 140 11.41 5.60 -4.78
CA PHE A 140 10.29 6.35 -5.36
C PHE A 140 10.46 7.84 -5.08
N LYS A 141 9.78 8.67 -5.88
CA LYS A 141 9.70 10.11 -5.69
C LYS A 141 8.27 10.59 -5.89
N GLY A 142 7.86 11.57 -5.09
CA GLY A 142 6.58 12.25 -5.26
C GLY A 142 5.34 11.47 -4.80
N LEU A 143 5.48 10.43 -3.97
CA LEU A 143 4.29 9.79 -3.39
C LEU A 143 3.69 10.67 -2.31
N CYS A 144 2.37 10.86 -2.36
CA CYS A 144 1.66 11.71 -1.42
C CYS A 144 1.11 10.90 -0.24
N ALA A 145 1.26 11.45 0.96
CA ALA A 145 0.60 10.98 2.18
C ALA A 145 -0.51 11.94 2.63
N ARG A 146 -1.51 11.40 3.33
CA ARG A 146 -2.58 12.21 3.95
C ARG A 146 -1.98 13.26 4.88
N GLY A 147 -2.62 14.42 4.96
CA GLY A 147 -2.13 15.56 5.73
C GLY A 147 -1.20 16.49 4.94
N GLY A 148 -1.11 16.35 3.62
CA GLY A 148 -0.37 17.29 2.76
C GLY A 148 1.14 17.08 2.83
N ILE A 149 1.60 15.84 2.60
CA ILE A 149 3.03 15.52 2.58
C ILE A 149 3.39 14.82 1.27
N GLU A 150 4.42 15.32 0.58
CA GLU A 150 5.09 14.63 -0.53
C GLU A 150 6.35 13.92 -0.02
N ILE A 151 6.54 12.66 -0.44
CA ILE A 151 7.62 11.80 0.06
C ILE A 151 8.46 11.29 -1.10
N ASP A 152 9.77 11.36 -0.91
CA ASP A 152 10.78 10.63 -1.66
C ASP A 152 11.44 9.60 -0.73
N ALA A 153 11.76 8.42 -1.24
CA ALA A 153 12.48 7.41 -0.47
C ALA A 153 13.39 6.55 -1.38
N SER A 154 14.52 6.12 -0.84
CA SER A 154 15.39 5.09 -1.42
C SER A 154 15.76 4.07 -0.36
N TRP A 155 15.91 2.82 -0.78
CA TRP A 155 16.21 1.71 0.11
C TRP A 155 17.11 0.68 -0.55
N LYS A 156 17.85 -0.03 0.30
CA LYS A 156 18.74 -1.12 -0.07
C LYS A 156 18.63 -2.23 0.97
N ASN A 157 18.65 -3.48 0.52
CA ASN A 157 18.45 -4.66 1.38
C ASN A 157 17.21 -4.52 2.28
N ALA A 158 16.09 -4.08 1.70
CA ALA A 158 14.80 -3.82 2.36
C ALA A 158 14.85 -2.81 3.52
N ARG A 159 15.86 -1.93 3.55
CA ARG A 159 16.04 -0.89 4.57
C ARG A 159 16.16 0.49 3.92
N ILE A 160 15.43 1.46 4.45
CA ILE A 160 15.53 2.87 4.03
C ILE A 160 16.98 3.35 4.18
N GLU A 161 17.53 3.92 3.11
CA GLU A 161 18.82 4.61 3.12
C GLU A 161 18.63 6.13 3.23
N ASN A 162 17.63 6.67 2.54
CA ASN A 162 17.30 8.09 2.57
C ASN A 162 15.80 8.27 2.32
N THR A 163 15.20 9.24 3.02
CA THR A 163 13.83 9.68 2.73
C THR A 163 13.68 11.17 3.02
N VAL A 164 12.87 11.83 2.20
CA VAL A 164 12.57 13.26 2.28
C VAL A 164 11.08 13.43 2.36
N PHE A 165 10.62 14.20 3.34
CA PHE A 165 9.23 14.59 3.53
C PHE A 165 9.13 16.09 3.29
N LYS A 166 8.26 16.52 2.37
CA LYS A 166 7.96 17.94 2.11
C LYS A 166 6.52 18.22 2.48
N ALA A 167 6.31 19.17 3.38
CA ALA A 167 4.96 19.56 3.79
C ALA A 167 4.37 20.62 2.85
N THR A 168 3.22 20.30 2.25
CA THR A 168 2.38 21.24 1.49
C THR A 168 1.29 21.86 2.35
N ALA A 169 1.10 21.34 3.57
CA ALA A 169 0.21 21.87 4.59
C ALA A 169 0.84 21.73 5.98
N ALA A 170 0.45 22.57 6.94
CA ALA A 170 0.80 22.33 8.34
C ALA A 170 0.13 21.05 8.83
N THR A 171 0.91 20.14 9.42
CA THR A 171 0.45 18.79 9.73
C THR A 171 1.20 18.17 10.89
N GLU A 172 0.56 17.19 11.51
CA GLU A 172 1.10 16.41 12.61
C GLU A 172 0.70 14.95 12.46
N PHE A 173 1.68 14.05 12.43
CA PHE A 173 1.46 12.64 12.15
C PHE A 173 2.45 11.75 12.93
N ILE A 174 2.10 10.47 13.02
CA ILE A 174 2.99 9.42 13.51
C ILE A 174 3.79 8.85 12.34
N LEU A 175 5.11 8.73 12.47
CA LEU A 175 5.96 8.02 11.53
C LEU A 175 6.40 6.69 12.13
N ARG A 176 6.13 5.60 11.42
CA ARG A 176 6.70 4.28 11.69
C ARG A 176 7.94 4.07 10.84
N LEU A 177 9.09 4.17 11.48
CA LEU A 177 10.39 3.88 10.89
C LEU A 177 11.20 3.02 11.88
N PRO A 178 11.40 1.72 11.58
CA PRO A 178 12.19 0.84 12.45
C PRO A 178 13.61 1.35 12.66
N ASN A 179 14.15 1.16 13.87
CA ASN A 179 15.51 1.54 14.26
C ASN A 179 15.84 3.03 14.01
N ALA A 180 14.94 3.93 14.43
CA ALA A 180 15.03 5.37 14.23
C ALA A 180 16.39 5.99 14.67
N GLU A 181 17.02 5.40 15.68
CA GLU A 181 18.34 5.77 16.19
C GLU A 181 19.50 5.55 15.20
N ALA A 182 19.31 4.70 14.19
CA ALA A 182 20.29 4.48 13.14
C ALA A 182 20.30 5.57 12.06
N TYR A 183 19.46 6.60 12.21
CA TYR A 183 19.30 7.65 11.21
C TYR A 183 19.72 9.02 11.74
N ARG A 184 20.27 9.83 10.85
CA ARG A 184 20.46 11.26 11.01
C ARG A 184 19.23 11.99 10.52
N TRP A 185 18.67 12.84 11.37
CA TRP A 185 17.44 13.58 11.12
C TRP A 185 17.73 15.06 10.92
N LYS A 186 17.17 15.66 9.88
CA LYS A 186 17.25 17.10 9.63
C LYS A 186 15.88 17.67 9.37
N LEU A 187 15.54 18.78 10.01
CA LEU A 187 14.41 19.64 9.69
C LEU A 187 14.96 20.95 9.13
N ASN A 188 14.59 21.30 7.90
CA ASN A 188 15.07 22.52 7.22
C ASN A 188 16.61 22.65 7.30
N LYS A 189 17.30 21.55 6.99
CA LYS A 189 18.77 21.39 7.02
C LYS A 189 19.41 21.40 8.43
N LYS A 190 18.65 21.64 9.49
CA LYS A 190 19.14 21.62 10.89
C LYS A 190 18.91 20.25 11.51
N THR A 191 19.94 19.68 12.13
CA THR A 191 19.83 18.39 12.82
C THR A 191 18.88 18.50 14.02
N PHE A 192 18.05 17.49 14.24
CA PHE A 192 17.21 17.36 15.43
C PHE A 192 17.15 15.90 15.91
N ILE A 193 16.67 15.69 17.12
CA ILE A 193 16.37 14.34 17.64
C ILE A 193 14.85 14.19 17.65
N PRO A 194 14.29 13.20 16.94
CA PRO A 194 12.85 13.01 16.90
C PRO A 194 12.30 12.54 18.25
N LYS A 195 11.08 12.96 18.59
CA LYS A 195 10.37 12.49 19.79
C LYS A 195 9.81 11.08 19.52
N LYS A 196 10.33 10.10 20.26
CA LYS A 196 9.89 8.70 20.20
C LYS A 196 8.78 8.45 21.23
N ASN A 197 7.72 7.76 20.82
CA ASN A 197 6.65 7.29 21.68
C ASN A 197 7.04 5.96 22.35
N ALA A 198 6.26 5.50 23.32
CA ALA A 198 6.53 4.27 24.07
C ALA A 198 6.55 3.00 23.19
N ASP A 199 5.76 2.99 22.11
CA ASP A 199 5.70 1.91 21.11
C ASP A 199 6.83 1.99 20.07
N GLY A 200 7.70 2.98 20.18
CA GLY A 200 8.81 3.22 19.28
C GLY A 200 8.48 4.02 18.01
N SER A 201 7.21 4.39 17.82
CA SER A 201 6.80 5.30 16.75
C SER A 201 7.30 6.73 17.00
N ILE A 202 7.29 7.57 15.97
CA ILE A 202 7.87 8.91 16.03
C ILE A 202 6.79 9.96 15.82
N GLN A 203 6.66 10.91 16.75
CA GLN A 203 5.79 12.07 16.58
C GLN A 203 6.49 13.11 15.70
N ILE A 204 5.87 13.45 14.57
CA ILE A 204 6.35 14.48 13.65
C ILE A 204 5.33 15.61 13.56
N LYS A 205 5.81 16.84 13.63
CA LYS A 205 5.05 18.05 13.35
C LYS A 205 5.81 18.88 12.33
N MET A 206 5.11 19.34 11.30
CA MET A 206 5.66 20.13 10.21
C MET A 206 4.75 21.32 9.93
N ASN A 207 5.35 22.48 9.68
CA ASN A 207 4.66 23.64 9.09
C ASN A 207 4.64 23.50 7.57
N VAL A 208 3.87 24.36 6.91
CA VAL A 208 3.94 24.51 5.43
C VAL A 208 5.39 24.80 5.04
N ASP A 209 5.84 24.18 3.94
CA ASP A 209 7.19 24.27 3.37
C ASP A 209 8.32 23.64 4.21
N ASP A 210 8.00 23.05 5.36
CA ASP A 210 9.00 22.28 6.11
C ASP A 210 9.47 21.07 5.29
N CYS A 211 10.77 20.81 5.39
CA CYS A 211 11.42 19.68 4.77
C CYS A 211 12.17 18.85 5.83
N ILE A 212 11.71 17.62 6.03
CA ILE A 212 12.42 16.63 6.85
C ILE A 212 13.24 15.72 5.94
N THR A 213 14.49 15.51 6.30
CA THR A 213 15.40 14.56 5.63
C THR A 213 15.92 13.56 6.65
N ILE A 214 15.79 12.27 6.35
CA ILE A 214 16.18 11.15 7.22
C ILE A 214 17.17 10.29 6.44
N ILE A 215 18.40 10.18 6.93
CA ILE A 215 19.51 9.51 6.22
C ILE A 215 20.10 8.46 7.14
N LEU A 216 20.28 7.23 6.65
CA LEU A 216 20.95 6.15 7.39
C LEU A 216 22.41 6.54 7.70
N ILE A 217 22.85 6.27 8.93
CA ILE A 217 24.22 6.55 9.41
C ILE A 217 25.19 5.47 8.94
#